data_AF-A0A497VBK0-F1
#
_entry.id   AF-A0A497VBK0-F1
#
_cell.length_a   1.000
_cell.length_b   1.000
_cell.length_c   1.000
_cell.angle_alpha   90.00
_cell.angle_beta   90.00
_cell.angle_gamma   90.00
#
_symmetry.space_group_name_H-M   'P 1'
#
loop_
_entity.id
_entity.type
_entity.pdbx_description
1 polymer ?
#
loop_
_entity_poly.entity_id
_entity_poly.type
_entity_poly.pdbx_seq_one_letter_code
_entity_poly.pdbx_strand_id
1 'polypeptide(L)'
;MAQLSNIKRYNDWVEKVRDTGGVHNDVASVVEAHTSASDVVWQAFEDTSLGERTSFAREGVKYIAAYMVHCAETEDKDLWDLAIPNSNRQVLFEQAAKSEDRQLVKDILAGAAEIAPSLMTSYLNCTGCFLQVNPNGSGKQVGTVRG
;
A
#
# COMPACT_ATOMS: atom_id res chain seq x y z
N MET A 1 -23.21 3.43 6.94
CA MET A 1 -22.46 2.75 8.03
C MET A 1 -21.25 1.94 7.55
N ALA A 2 -21.11 1.61 6.25
CA ALA A 2 -19.97 0.84 5.72
C ALA A 2 -18.61 1.57 5.74
N GLN A 3 -18.56 2.91 5.68
CA GLN A 3 -17.29 3.65 5.66
C GLN A 3 -16.52 3.59 7.00
N LEU A 4 -17.21 3.54 8.14
CA LEU A 4 -16.56 3.53 9.45
C LEU A 4 -15.93 2.17 9.80
N SER A 5 -16.49 1.06 9.30
CA SER A 5 -15.89 -0.28 9.45
C SER A 5 -14.61 -0.44 8.64
N ASN A 6 -14.54 0.21 7.47
CA ASN A 6 -13.38 0.15 6.59
C ASN A 6 -12.19 0.93 7.16
N ILE A 7 -12.44 2.10 7.77
CA ILE A 7 -11.42 2.90 8.47
C ILE A 7 -10.85 2.15 9.68
N LYS A 8 -11.69 1.48 10.47
CA LYS A 8 -11.24 0.75 11.67
C LYS A 8 -10.44 -0.50 11.31
N ARG A 9 -10.87 -1.30 10.32
CA ARG A 9 -10.12 -2.48 9.85
C ARG A 9 -8.80 -2.13 9.18
N TYR A 10 -8.72 -0.95 8.58
CA TYR A 10 -7.50 -0.44 7.98
C TYR A 10 -6.53 0.09 9.05
N ASN A 11 -6.97 0.82 10.08
CA ASN A 11 -6.06 1.28 11.12
C ASN A 11 -5.30 0.16 11.87
N ASP A 12 -5.83 -1.08 11.85
CA ASP A 12 -5.19 -2.27 12.45
C ASP A 12 -4.20 -2.97 11.49
N TRP A 13 -4.00 -2.48 10.25
CA TRP A 13 -3.11 -3.14 9.28
C TRP A 13 -1.66 -3.16 9.77
N VAL A 14 -1.21 -2.10 10.45
CA VAL A 14 0.14 -2.00 11.02
C VAL A 14 0.36 -3.09 12.06
N GLU A 15 -0.62 -3.30 12.95
CA GLU A 15 -0.57 -4.36 13.97
C GLU A 15 -0.57 -5.74 13.33
N LYS A 16 -1.43 -5.99 12.34
CA LYS A 16 -1.47 -7.26 11.59
C LYS A 16 -0.16 -7.61 10.88
N VAL A 17 0.56 -6.62 10.36
CA VAL A 17 1.85 -6.83 9.69
C VAL A 17 2.99 -7.01 10.71
N ARG A 18 2.90 -6.36 11.88
CA ARG A 18 3.87 -6.51 12.97
C ARG A 18 3.74 -7.86 13.67
N ASP A 19 2.52 -8.32 13.92
CA ASP A 19 2.21 -9.57 14.62
C ASP A 19 2.66 -10.82 13.84
N THR A 20 2.79 -10.72 12.52
CA THR A 20 3.30 -11.81 11.65
C THR A 20 4.84 -11.90 11.62
N GLY A 21 5.52 -11.38 12.64
CA GLY A 21 6.98 -11.36 12.67
C GLY A 21 7.60 -10.29 11.78
N GLY A 22 6.84 -9.28 11.33
CA GLY A 22 7.33 -8.10 10.60
C GLY A 22 8.31 -7.20 11.38
N VAL A 23 8.93 -7.74 12.43
CA VAL A 23 10.01 -7.17 13.26
C VAL A 23 11.30 -8.02 13.13
N HIS A 24 11.26 -9.24 12.59
CA HIS A 24 12.41 -10.12 12.43
C HIS A 24 13.00 -10.07 11.00
N ASN A 25 14.33 -10.16 10.90
CA ASN A 25 15.07 -10.03 9.63
C ASN A 25 15.29 -11.37 8.88
N ASP A 26 14.71 -12.47 9.36
CA ASP A 26 14.79 -13.74 8.65
C ASP A 26 13.79 -13.81 7.47
N VAL A 27 14.14 -14.58 6.46
CA VAL A 27 13.38 -14.65 5.20
C VAL A 27 11.93 -15.13 5.42
N ALA A 28 11.69 -16.04 6.36
CA ALA A 28 10.36 -16.60 6.58
C ALA A 28 9.41 -15.53 7.16
N SER A 29 9.87 -14.80 8.17
CA SER A 29 9.12 -13.70 8.79
C SER A 29 8.81 -12.57 7.78
N VAL A 30 9.75 -12.26 6.89
CA VAL A 30 9.54 -11.23 5.85
C VAL A 30 8.50 -11.67 4.80
N VAL A 31 8.52 -12.95 4.42
CA VAL A 31 7.49 -13.52 3.51
C VAL A 31 6.11 -13.52 4.17
N GLU A 32 6.04 -13.86 5.46
CA GLU A 32 4.78 -13.86 6.22
C GLU A 32 4.21 -12.44 6.35
N ALA A 33 5.04 -11.46 6.68
CA ALA A 33 4.66 -10.05 6.72
C ALA A 33 4.17 -9.52 5.36
N HIS A 34 4.85 -9.87 4.27
CA HIS A 34 4.43 -9.49 2.91
C HIS A 34 3.11 -10.15 2.51
N THR A 35 2.90 -11.40 2.90
CA THR A 35 1.65 -12.15 2.67
C THR A 35 0.50 -11.50 3.45
N SER A 36 0.69 -11.22 4.74
CA SER A 36 -0.29 -10.53 5.59
C SER A 36 -0.67 -9.16 5.01
N ALA A 37 0.32 -8.36 4.60
CA ALA A 37 0.07 -7.08 3.92
C ALA A 37 -0.70 -7.25 2.59
N SER A 38 -0.35 -8.26 1.79
CA SER A 38 -1.05 -8.58 0.55
C SER A 38 -2.52 -8.96 0.79
N ASP A 39 -2.79 -9.73 1.85
CA ASP A 39 -4.15 -10.10 2.23
C ASP A 39 -4.98 -8.89 2.65
N VAL A 40 -4.38 -7.92 3.36
CA VAL A 40 -5.05 -6.65 3.68
C VAL A 40 -5.42 -5.90 2.40
N VAL A 41 -4.51 -5.82 1.43
CA VAL A 41 -4.77 -5.14 0.15
C VAL A 41 -5.85 -5.90 -0.65
N TRP A 42 -5.83 -7.23 -0.67
CA TRP A 42 -6.85 -8.02 -1.36
C TRP A 42 -8.22 -7.92 -0.72
N GLN A 43 -8.30 -7.91 0.61
CA GLN A 43 -9.56 -7.67 1.33
C GLN A 43 -10.12 -6.29 0.97
N ALA A 44 -9.28 -5.25 0.95
CA ALA A 44 -9.69 -3.92 0.55
C ALA A 44 -10.13 -3.86 -0.93
N PHE A 45 -9.47 -4.62 -1.81
CA PHE A 45 -9.82 -4.75 -3.22
C PHE A 45 -11.16 -5.48 -3.42
N GLU A 46 -11.43 -6.56 -2.68
CA GLU A 46 -12.69 -7.32 -2.72
C GLU A 46 -13.89 -6.48 -2.24
N ASP A 47 -13.64 -5.52 -1.34
CA ASP A 47 -14.64 -4.54 -0.92
C ASP A 47 -14.94 -3.47 -2.00
N THR A 48 -14.18 -3.43 -3.09
CA THR A 48 -14.46 -2.57 -4.25
C THR A 48 -15.26 -3.29 -5.34
N SER A 49 -16.03 -2.54 -6.13
CA SER A 49 -16.75 -3.08 -7.30
C SER A 49 -15.86 -3.36 -8.52
N LEU A 50 -14.53 -3.40 -8.36
CA LEU A 50 -13.56 -3.42 -9.47
C LEU A 50 -13.29 -4.82 -10.06
N GLY A 51 -14.02 -5.85 -9.63
CA GLY A 51 -14.00 -7.16 -10.28
C GLY A 51 -12.71 -7.96 -10.05
N GLU A 52 -12.39 -8.89 -10.96
CA GLU A 52 -11.43 -9.98 -10.76
C GLU A 52 -9.98 -9.58 -10.42
N ARG A 53 -9.26 -10.51 -9.78
CA ARG A 53 -7.81 -10.41 -9.47
C ARG A 53 -6.94 -10.51 -10.73
N THR A 54 -6.97 -9.48 -11.56
CA THR A 54 -6.17 -9.36 -12.79
C THR A 54 -4.66 -9.42 -12.53
N SER A 55 -3.86 -9.69 -13.56
CA SER A 55 -2.39 -9.62 -13.47
C SER A 55 -1.89 -8.24 -13.04
N PHE A 56 -2.53 -7.16 -13.52
CA PHE A 56 -2.22 -5.80 -13.11
C PHE A 56 -2.53 -5.55 -11.63
N ALA A 57 -3.65 -6.09 -11.13
CA ALA A 57 -3.98 -5.99 -9.71
C ALA A 57 -2.96 -6.77 -8.85
N ARG A 58 -2.51 -7.95 -9.30
CA ARG A 58 -1.49 -8.73 -8.59
C ARG A 58 -0.16 -7.99 -8.47
N GLU A 59 0.31 -7.34 -9.53
CA GLU A 59 1.52 -6.52 -9.47
C GLU A 59 1.32 -5.30 -8.56
N GLY A 60 0.17 -4.63 -8.63
CA GLY A 60 -0.13 -3.53 -7.71
C GLY A 60 -0.13 -3.97 -6.24
N VAL A 61 -0.74 -5.12 -5.92
CA VAL A 61 -0.79 -5.66 -4.55
C VAL A 61 0.61 -5.94 -4.04
N LYS A 62 1.46 -6.56 -4.87
CA LYS A 62 2.85 -6.86 -4.54
C LYS A 62 3.61 -5.61 -4.08
N TYR A 63 3.48 -4.49 -4.82
CA TYR A 63 4.19 -3.25 -4.51
C TYR A 63 3.60 -2.52 -3.30
N ILE A 64 2.27 -2.44 -3.20
CA ILE A 64 1.60 -1.84 -2.04
C ILE A 64 1.95 -2.62 -0.77
N ALA A 65 1.89 -3.95 -0.80
CA ALA A 65 2.22 -4.80 0.34
C ALA A 65 3.67 -4.65 0.79
N ALA A 66 4.63 -4.54 -0.14
CA ALA A 66 6.02 -4.30 0.21
C ALA A 66 6.20 -2.93 0.90
N TYR A 67 5.52 -1.90 0.42
CA TYR A 67 5.56 -0.58 1.03
C TYR A 67 4.85 -0.54 2.39
N MET A 68 3.74 -1.28 2.55
CA MET A 68 3.09 -1.48 3.85
C MET A 68 4.06 -2.09 4.88
N VAL A 69 4.78 -3.15 4.50
CA VAL A 69 5.78 -3.76 5.40
C VAL A 69 6.86 -2.76 5.81
N HIS A 70 7.34 -1.93 4.87
CA HIS A 70 8.29 -0.85 5.17
C HIS A 70 7.70 0.19 6.15
N CYS A 71 6.50 0.71 5.87
CA CYS A 71 5.81 1.67 6.73
C CYS A 71 5.51 1.13 8.15
N ALA A 72 5.16 -0.15 8.27
CA ALA A 72 4.92 -0.76 9.57
C ALA A 72 6.19 -0.83 10.43
N GLU A 73 7.36 -0.88 9.81
CA GLU A 73 8.66 -0.95 10.47
C GLU A 73 9.17 0.42 10.91
N THR A 74 9.13 1.41 10.01
CA THR A 74 9.68 2.75 10.25
C THR A 74 8.80 3.63 11.15
N GLU A 75 7.65 3.10 11.61
CA GLU A 75 6.55 3.84 12.22
C GLU A 75 6.00 4.97 11.34
N ASP A 76 6.41 4.99 10.08
CA ASP A 76 5.99 5.93 9.07
C ASP A 76 4.64 5.44 8.53
N LYS A 77 3.56 6.03 9.02
CA LYS A 77 2.18 5.64 8.69
C LYS A 77 1.69 6.25 7.38
N ASP A 78 2.58 6.80 6.56
CA ASP A 78 2.24 7.55 5.35
C ASP A 78 2.04 6.65 4.12
N LEU A 79 1.34 5.53 4.31
CA LEU A 79 0.80 4.71 3.20
C LEU A 79 -0.07 5.56 2.25
N TRP A 80 -0.60 6.68 2.73
CA TRP A 80 -1.33 7.69 1.96
C TRP A 80 -0.50 8.38 0.88
N ASP A 81 0.82 8.41 0.99
CA ASP A 81 1.67 9.03 -0.03
C ASP A 81 1.67 8.22 -1.32
N LEU A 82 1.37 6.92 -1.28
CA LEU A 82 1.09 6.12 -2.48
C LEU A 82 -0.26 6.45 -3.12
N ALA A 83 -1.23 6.87 -2.32
CA ALA A 83 -2.59 7.19 -2.75
C ALA A 83 -2.66 8.40 -3.66
N ILE A 84 -1.83 9.41 -3.36
CA ILE A 84 -1.91 10.72 -3.99
C ILE A 84 -1.36 10.60 -5.43
N PRO A 85 -2.16 10.90 -6.47
CA PRO A 85 -1.74 10.73 -7.87
C PRO A 85 -0.59 11.63 -8.33
N ASN A 86 -0.22 12.65 -7.54
CA ASN A 86 0.87 13.58 -7.83
C ASN A 86 2.18 13.26 -7.09
N SER A 87 2.18 12.27 -6.21
CA SER A 87 3.39 11.86 -5.49
C SER A 87 4.38 11.26 -6.48
N ASN A 88 5.66 11.58 -6.32
CA ASN A 88 6.72 10.91 -7.06
C ASN A 88 6.92 9.51 -6.45
N ARG A 89 5.96 8.60 -6.71
CA ARG A 89 5.88 7.25 -6.11
C ARG A 89 7.17 6.47 -6.29
N GLN A 90 7.84 6.66 -7.41
CA GLN A 90 9.17 6.12 -7.68
C GLN A 90 10.18 6.56 -6.61
N VAL A 91 10.20 7.84 -6.22
CA VAL A 91 11.08 8.34 -5.16
C VAL A 91 10.75 7.73 -3.80
N LEU A 92 9.47 7.52 -3.49
CA LEU A 92 9.07 6.83 -2.26
C LEU A 92 9.60 5.39 -2.23
N PHE A 93 9.46 4.67 -3.35
CA PHE A 93 9.99 3.31 -3.48
C PHE A 93 11.52 3.28 -3.45
N GLU A 94 12.21 4.24 -4.08
CA GLU A 94 13.67 4.37 -4.03
C GLU A 94 14.18 4.65 -2.62
N GLN A 95 13.48 5.51 -1.86
CA GLN A 95 13.84 5.82 -0.48
C GLN A 95 13.62 4.61 0.43
N ALA A 96 12.48 3.94 0.29
CA ALA A 96 12.17 2.75 1.06
C ALA A 96 13.12 1.58 0.72
N ALA A 97 13.54 1.44 -0.55
CA ALA A 97 14.52 0.44 -0.97
C ALA A 97 15.94 0.67 -0.43
N LYS A 98 16.25 1.87 0.06
CA LYS A 98 17.55 2.21 0.68
C LYS A 98 17.64 1.85 2.15
N SER A 99 16.56 1.39 2.81
CA SER A 99 16.66 0.95 4.20
C SER A 99 17.63 -0.23 4.34
N GLU A 100 18.27 -0.38 5.50
CA GLU A 100 19.33 -1.39 5.69
C GLU A 100 18.78 -2.81 5.94
N ASP A 101 17.49 -2.94 6.22
CA ASP A 101 16.84 -4.18 6.64
C ASP A 101 16.03 -4.88 5.52
N ARG A 102 16.04 -6.23 5.53
CA ARG A 102 15.16 -7.13 4.74
C ARG A 102 15.27 -7.05 3.21
N GLN A 103 16.24 -7.78 2.69
CA GLN A 103 16.55 -7.85 1.25
C GLN A 103 15.33 -8.10 0.35
N LEU A 104 14.38 -8.95 0.74
CA LEU A 104 13.21 -9.24 -0.10
C LEU A 104 12.31 -8.02 -0.34
N VAL A 105 12.04 -7.22 0.70
CA VAL A 105 11.22 -6.01 0.59
C VAL A 105 11.96 -4.96 -0.24
N LYS A 106 13.27 -4.84 -0.02
CA LYS A 106 14.15 -3.94 -0.80
C LYS A 106 14.15 -4.28 -2.28
N ASP A 107 14.28 -5.55 -2.63
CA ASP A 107 14.31 -5.99 -4.03
C ASP A 107 12.97 -5.70 -4.74
N ILE A 108 11.85 -5.91 -4.04
CA ILE A 108 10.51 -5.58 -4.57
C ILE A 108 10.35 -4.07 -4.78
N LEU A 109 10.80 -3.26 -3.82
CA LEU A 109 10.69 -1.80 -3.88
C LEU A 109 11.67 -1.17 -4.88
N ALA A 110 12.89 -1.71 -5.00
CA ALA A 110 13.83 -1.33 -6.04
C ALA A 110 13.28 -1.62 -7.43
N GLY A 111 12.66 -2.80 -7.62
CA GLY A 111 11.95 -3.10 -8.86
C GLY A 111 10.75 -2.15 -9.11
N ALA A 112 10.05 -1.73 -8.04
CA ALA A 112 8.95 -0.78 -8.16
C ALA A 112 9.40 0.63 -8.59
N ALA A 113 10.57 1.07 -8.11
CA ALA A 113 11.17 2.35 -8.45
C ALA A 113 11.52 2.48 -9.94
N GLU A 114 11.89 1.39 -10.60
CA GLU A 114 12.27 1.37 -12.02
C GLU A 114 11.07 1.34 -12.98
N ILE A 115 9.85 1.15 -12.45
CA ILE A 115 8.64 1.06 -13.28
C ILE A 115 8.22 2.44 -13.78
N ALA A 116 7.97 2.52 -15.08
CA ALA A 116 7.45 3.72 -15.73
C ALA A 116 6.22 4.28 -14.96
N PRO A 117 6.16 5.59 -14.66
CA PRO A 117 5.10 6.17 -13.83
C PRO A 117 3.67 5.89 -14.31
N SER A 118 3.45 5.84 -15.63
CA SER A 118 2.15 5.51 -16.22
C SER A 118 1.73 4.05 -15.96
N LEU A 119 2.69 3.12 -16.02
CA LEU A 119 2.45 1.71 -15.74
C LEU A 119 2.22 1.46 -14.24
N MET A 120 3.02 2.10 -13.38
CA MET A 120 2.80 2.06 -11.92
C MET A 120 1.42 2.61 -11.56
N THR A 121 1.03 3.73 -12.16
CA THR A 121 -0.31 4.30 -11.97
C THR A 121 -1.40 3.31 -12.41
N SER A 122 -1.18 2.57 -13.49
CA SER A 122 -2.11 1.54 -13.94
C SER A 122 -2.23 0.39 -12.92
N TYR A 123 -1.12 -0.10 -12.38
CA TYR A 123 -1.13 -1.12 -11.31
C TYR A 123 -1.88 -0.67 -10.05
N LEU A 124 -1.63 0.57 -9.60
CA LEU A 124 -2.28 1.13 -8.42
C LEU A 124 -3.78 1.42 -8.66
N ASN A 125 -4.15 1.88 -9.86
CA ASN A 125 -5.55 2.06 -10.23
C ASN A 125 -6.29 0.72 -10.31
N CYS A 126 -5.63 -0.31 -10.85
CA CYS A 126 -6.19 -1.67 -10.96
C CYS A 126 -6.33 -2.38 -9.60
N THR A 127 -5.60 -1.95 -8.57
CA THR A 127 -5.80 -2.39 -7.18
C THR A 127 -6.85 -1.57 -6.45
N GLY A 128 -7.52 -0.67 -7.17
CA GLY A 128 -8.59 0.14 -6.65
C GLY A 128 -8.16 1.15 -5.62
N CYS A 129 -6.87 1.56 -5.61
CA CYS A 129 -6.19 2.41 -4.61
C CYS A 129 -7.17 3.01 -3.60
N PHE A 130 -7.59 2.17 -2.66
CA PHE A 130 -8.70 2.36 -1.71
C PHE A 130 -8.39 3.47 -0.69
N LEU A 131 -7.19 4.03 -0.80
CA LEU A 131 -6.63 5.17 -0.12
C LEU A 131 -7.21 6.52 -0.61
N GLN A 132 -8.37 6.54 -1.29
CA GLN A 132 -9.03 7.78 -1.68
C GLN A 132 -9.78 8.48 -0.52
N VAL A 133 -9.88 7.86 0.65
CA VAL A 133 -10.55 8.44 1.81
C VAL A 133 -9.60 8.49 2.99
N ASN A 134 -8.94 9.64 3.19
CA ASN A 134 -8.15 9.91 4.40
C ASN A 134 -9.06 9.73 5.65
N PRO A 135 -8.71 8.85 6.60
CA PRO A 135 -9.51 8.55 7.79
C PRO A 135 -9.63 9.74 8.74
N ASN A 136 -8.77 10.75 8.57
CA ASN A 136 -8.76 11.96 9.41
C ASN A 136 -9.73 13.04 8.91
N GLY A 137 -10.58 12.74 7.91
CA GLY A 137 -11.64 13.65 7.47
C GLY A 137 -11.17 14.93 6.78
N SER A 138 -9.86 15.13 6.58
CA SER A 138 -9.32 16.24 5.81
C SER A 138 -9.32 15.92 4.32
N GLY A 139 -10.49 15.56 3.80
CA GLY A 139 -10.74 15.73 2.37
C GLY A 139 -10.69 17.22 2.10
N LYS A 140 -9.63 17.71 1.44
CA LYS A 140 -9.73 19.00 0.77
C LYS A 140 -10.88 18.85 -0.21
N GLN A 141 -12.00 19.49 0.11
CA GLN A 141 -13.15 19.64 -0.76
C GLN A 141 -12.65 20.08 -2.13
N VAL A 142 -12.68 19.18 -3.11
CA VAL A 142 -12.55 19.57 -4.50
C VAL A 142 -13.88 20.21 -4.85
N GLY A 143 -13.91 21.53 -4.68
CA GLY A 143 -14.82 22.50 -5.31
C GLY A 143 -16.29 22.11 -5.42
N THR A 144 -17.11 22.61 -4.49
CA THR A 144 -18.44 23.11 -4.86
C THR A 144 -18.26 24.26 -5.83
N VAL A 145 -18.23 23.99 -7.14
CA VAL A 145 -18.50 25.03 -8.13
C VAL A 145 -20.01 25.11 -8.25
N ARG A 146 -20.56 26.15 -7.61
CA ARG A 146 -21.90 26.64 -7.90
C ARG A 146 -22.01 26.99 -9.39
N GLY A 147 -23.01 26.43 -10.04
CA GLY A 147 -23.60 26.89 -11.30
C GLY A 147 -25.08 26.57 -11.25
#